data_AF-A0A4U9HLZ8-F1
#
_entry.id   AF-A0A4U9HLZ8-F1
#
_cell.length_a   1.000
_cell.length_b   1.000
_cell.length_c   1.000
_cell.angle_alpha   90.00
_cell.angle_beta   90.00
_cell.angle_gamma   90.00
#
_symmetry.space_group_name_H-M   'P 1'
#
loop_
_entity.id
_entity.type
_entity.pdbx_description
1 polymer ?
#
loop_
_entity_poly.entity_id
_entity_poly.type
_entity_poly.pdbx_seq_one_letter_code
_entity_poly.pdbx_strand_id
1 'polypeptide(L)'
;MLPIAHVKLNADGEWAESHRLDEHLRCVAVFAEQFFIRPMSGWAVLVGRWHDLGKYRPSFQSYIRNKSGFESESAHIEQQSGRVIHSTAGALHAIDTLGAGYGHMLAYLIAGHHAGLPDWSGGNGSLQVRLAQAQQEYTESVSSQVPADILTADDQPLINPTLTPESVALWLRMLFSCLVDADYLDTERYMAPDKFAMRGNYPTLSGLHKRYRDFMAGLVGRAPSTQLQKIRAEILTQTLAAAVGVPGIFSLTVPTGGGKTLASLGFALEHAIKHGKKTHHLRHSFYQHY
;
A
#
# COMPACT_ATOMS: atom_id res chain seq x y z
N MET A 1 8.97 11.35 -26.54
CA MET A 1 8.11 11.98 -25.52
C MET A 1 8.39 11.32 -24.18
N LEU A 2 8.30 12.05 -23.08
CA LEU A 2 8.55 11.50 -21.74
C LEU A 2 7.37 10.63 -21.28
N PRO A 3 7.61 9.44 -20.69
CA PRO A 3 6.55 8.59 -20.15
C PRO A 3 5.79 9.25 -18.99
N ILE A 4 4.47 9.14 -19.03
CA ILE A 4 3.53 9.76 -18.09
C ILE A 4 2.96 8.72 -17.13
N ALA A 5 2.96 9.01 -15.83
CA ALA A 5 2.20 8.26 -14.83
C ALA A 5 0.77 8.80 -14.68
N HIS A 6 0.63 10.12 -14.59
CA HIS A 6 -0.66 10.80 -14.38
C HIS A 6 -0.73 12.14 -15.14
N VAL A 7 -1.96 12.54 -15.47
CA VAL A 7 -2.27 13.86 -16.00
C VAL A 7 -3.42 14.47 -15.21
N LYS A 8 -3.45 15.79 -15.11
CA LYS A 8 -4.49 16.55 -14.42
C LYS A 8 -4.94 17.72 -15.28
N LEU A 9 -6.25 17.81 -15.49
CA LEU A 9 -6.88 19.01 -16.04
C LEU A 9 -7.23 19.95 -14.88
N ASN A 10 -6.74 21.18 -14.94
CA ASN A 10 -7.02 22.19 -13.93
C ASN A 10 -8.44 22.77 -14.11
N ALA A 11 -8.90 23.49 -13.09
CA ALA A 11 -10.25 24.08 -13.09
C ALA A 11 -10.44 25.19 -14.13
N ASP A 12 -9.34 25.80 -14.59
CA ASP A 12 -9.28 26.78 -15.69
C ASP A 12 -9.35 26.14 -17.08
N GLY A 13 -9.36 24.81 -17.17
CA GLY A 13 -9.38 24.07 -18.43
C GLY A 13 -8.00 23.86 -19.06
N GLU A 14 -6.92 24.30 -18.40
CA GLU A 14 -5.55 24.03 -18.85
C GLU A 14 -5.01 22.72 -18.26
N TRP A 15 -4.17 22.03 -19.01
CA TRP A 15 -3.48 20.85 -18.51
C TRP A 15 -2.32 21.27 -17.60
N ALA A 16 -2.26 20.70 -16.39
CA ALA A 16 -1.06 20.79 -15.57
C ALA A 16 0.11 20.07 -16.26
N GLU A 17 1.34 20.41 -15.86
CA GLU A 17 2.51 19.61 -16.25
C GLU A 17 2.27 18.13 -15.93
N SER A 18 2.60 17.25 -16.86
CA SER A 18 2.35 15.82 -16.70
C SER A 18 3.21 15.24 -15.58
N HIS A 19 2.64 14.41 -14.72
CA HIS A 19 3.41 13.68 -13.74
C HIS A 19 4.23 12.60 -14.44
N ARG A 20 5.55 12.77 -14.44
CA ARG A 20 6.47 11.84 -15.10
C ARG A 20 6.49 10.49 -14.39
N LEU A 21 6.52 9.42 -15.18
CA LEU A 21 6.50 8.06 -14.64
C LEU A 21 7.75 7.72 -13.83
N ASP A 22 8.92 8.18 -14.28
CA ASP A 22 10.16 7.92 -13.56
C ASP A 22 10.26 8.70 -12.23
N GLU A 23 9.67 9.90 -12.17
CA GLU A 23 9.55 10.65 -10.93
C GLU A 23 8.59 9.96 -9.95
N HIS A 24 7.40 9.59 -10.44
CA HIS A 24 6.40 8.88 -9.65
C HIS A 24 6.97 7.61 -9.00
N LEU A 25 7.60 6.73 -9.78
CA LEU A 25 8.17 5.48 -9.28
C LEU A 25 9.24 5.72 -8.20
N ARG A 26 10.06 6.78 -8.34
CA ARG A 26 11.07 7.15 -7.33
C ARG A 26 10.42 7.72 -6.08
N CYS A 27 9.42 8.59 -6.21
CA CYS A 27 8.70 9.15 -5.07
C CYS A 27 7.94 8.08 -4.27
N VAL A 28 7.25 7.16 -4.96
CA VAL A 28 6.59 6.01 -4.32
C VAL A 28 7.61 5.13 -3.59
N ALA A 29 8.76 4.85 -4.20
CA ALA A 29 9.83 4.10 -3.56
C ALA A 29 10.34 4.77 -2.27
N VAL A 30 10.56 6.09 -2.30
CA VAL A 30 10.99 6.88 -1.12
C VAL A 30 9.93 6.86 -0.03
N PHE A 31 8.65 7.05 -0.36
CA PHE A 31 7.58 6.99 0.63
C PHE A 31 7.44 5.58 1.23
N ALA A 32 7.43 4.55 0.39
CA ALA A 32 7.33 3.17 0.84
C ALA A 32 8.49 2.79 1.77
N GLU A 33 9.72 3.24 1.46
CA GLU A 33 10.89 3.07 2.34
C GLU A 33 10.68 3.70 3.72
N GLN A 34 10.13 4.92 3.77
CA GLN A 34 9.88 5.65 5.02
C GLN A 34 8.79 4.99 5.88
N PHE A 35 7.83 4.31 5.26
CA PHE A 35 6.73 3.65 5.97
C PHE A 35 7.10 2.25 6.45
N PHE A 36 8.01 1.58 5.75
CA PHE A 36 8.38 0.22 6.06
C PHE A 36 9.41 0.10 7.19
N ILE A 37 9.47 -1.09 7.79
CA ILE A 37 10.31 -1.34 8.96
C ILE A 37 11.79 -1.43 8.57
N ARG A 38 12.64 -0.66 9.26
CA ARG A 38 14.10 -0.73 9.14
C ARG A 38 14.66 -1.92 9.96
N PRO A 39 15.73 -2.58 9.48
CA PRO A 39 16.55 -2.23 8.31
C PRO A 39 16.08 -2.90 7.00
N MET A 40 14.86 -3.44 6.93
CA MET A 40 14.34 -4.20 5.78
C MET A 40 13.66 -3.31 4.72
N SER A 41 13.89 -1.99 4.74
CA SER A 41 13.18 -1.03 3.89
C SER A 41 13.53 -1.15 2.39
N GLY A 42 14.63 -1.81 2.03
CA GLY A 42 14.99 -2.08 0.64
C GLY A 42 13.89 -2.82 -0.14
N TRP A 43 13.15 -3.72 0.51
CA TRP A 43 12.00 -4.40 -0.11
C TRP A 43 10.88 -3.44 -0.51
N ALA A 44 10.67 -2.39 0.29
CA ALA A 44 9.66 -1.36 0.04
C ALA A 44 10.06 -0.44 -1.12
N VAL A 45 11.35 -0.17 -1.27
CA VAL A 45 11.91 0.55 -2.43
C VAL A 45 11.61 -0.22 -3.72
N LEU A 46 11.89 -1.52 -3.75
CA LEU A 46 11.70 -2.33 -4.96
C LEU A 46 10.23 -2.40 -5.40
N VAL A 47 9.29 -2.65 -4.48
CA VAL A 47 7.86 -2.63 -4.85
C VAL A 47 7.43 -1.25 -5.35
N GLY A 48 7.92 -0.17 -4.75
CA GLY A 48 7.62 1.19 -5.20
C GLY A 48 8.15 1.49 -6.60
N ARG A 49 9.38 1.08 -6.91
CA ARG A 49 9.98 1.24 -8.24
C ARG A 49 9.30 0.43 -9.32
N TRP A 50 8.78 -0.75 -8.96
CA TRP A 50 8.34 -1.72 -9.95
C TRP A 50 6.84 -1.77 -10.17
N HIS A 51 6.02 -1.27 -9.23
CA HIS A 51 4.57 -1.50 -9.25
C HIS A 51 3.87 -1.10 -10.56
N ASP A 52 4.37 -0.03 -11.18
CA ASP A 52 3.78 0.62 -12.35
C ASP A 52 4.63 0.50 -13.62
N LEU A 53 5.59 -0.43 -13.67
CA LEU A 53 6.47 -0.62 -14.83
C LEU A 53 5.70 -0.81 -16.15
N GLY A 54 4.52 -1.43 -16.13
CA GLY A 54 3.70 -1.63 -17.32
C GLY A 54 3.16 -0.33 -17.94
N LYS A 55 3.27 0.80 -17.25
CA LYS A 55 2.92 2.11 -17.80
C LYS A 55 3.93 2.60 -18.84
N TYR A 56 5.15 2.06 -18.89
CA TYR A 56 6.13 2.42 -19.93
C TYR A 56 5.73 1.92 -21.32
N ARG A 57 4.84 0.92 -21.44
CA ARG A 57 4.45 0.37 -22.74
C ARG A 57 3.86 1.44 -23.65
N PRO A 58 4.17 1.41 -24.97
CA PRO A 58 3.62 2.35 -25.93
C PRO A 58 2.08 2.36 -25.97
N SER A 59 1.46 1.20 -25.81
CA SER A 59 0.00 1.05 -25.76
C SER A 59 -0.62 1.78 -24.57
N PHE A 60 0.00 1.69 -23.38
CA PHE A 60 -0.45 2.41 -22.19
C PHE A 60 -0.22 3.92 -22.32
N GLN A 61 0.94 4.34 -22.85
CA GLN A 61 1.24 5.76 -23.07
C GLN A 61 0.30 6.40 -24.10
N SER A 62 -0.06 5.68 -25.16
CA SER A 62 -1.05 6.14 -26.13
C SER A 62 -2.44 6.24 -25.48
N TYR A 63 -2.82 5.23 -24.69
CA TYR A 63 -4.08 5.24 -23.95
C TYR A 63 -4.21 6.43 -23.00
N ILE A 64 -3.18 6.73 -22.19
CA ILE A 64 -3.26 7.81 -21.21
C ILE A 64 -3.33 9.18 -21.88
N ARG A 65 -2.64 9.38 -23.02
CA ARG A 65 -2.68 10.64 -23.79
C ARG A 65 -4.01 10.85 -24.51
N ASN A 66 -4.56 9.78 -25.09
CA ASN A 66 -5.78 9.85 -25.90
C ASN A 66 -7.03 9.88 -25.01
N LYS A 67 -7.14 9.00 -24.01
CA LYS A 67 -8.36 8.89 -23.20
C LYS A 67 -8.53 10.05 -22.22
N SER A 68 -7.44 10.63 -21.75
CA SER A 68 -7.52 11.86 -20.95
C SER A 68 -7.89 13.08 -21.79
N GLY A 69 -7.64 13.04 -23.10
CA GLY A 69 -7.74 14.21 -23.97
C GLY A 69 -6.52 15.14 -23.88
N PHE A 70 -5.42 14.70 -23.24
CA PHE A 70 -4.17 15.45 -23.08
C PHE A 70 -3.54 15.83 -24.43
N GLU A 71 -3.71 15.01 -25.47
CA GLU A 71 -3.22 15.27 -26.84
C GLU A 71 -4.36 15.26 -27.88
N SER A 72 -5.52 15.82 -27.53
CA SER A 72 -6.77 15.66 -28.29
C SER A 72 -6.85 16.31 -29.68
N GLU A 73 -5.78 16.93 -30.21
CA GLU A 73 -5.74 17.35 -31.62
C GLU A 73 -5.75 16.17 -32.63
N SER A 74 -5.56 14.93 -32.16
CA SER A 74 -5.45 13.73 -33.02
C SER A 74 -6.56 12.67 -32.81
N ALA A 75 -7.56 12.93 -31.96
CA ALA A 75 -8.47 11.88 -31.48
C ALA A 75 -9.70 11.65 -32.37
N HIS A 76 -9.49 11.10 -33.56
CA HIS A 76 -10.49 10.23 -34.18
C HIS A 76 -10.08 8.78 -33.87
N ILE A 77 -10.94 8.03 -33.17
CA ILE A 77 -11.11 6.55 -33.17
C ILE A 77 -11.47 6.03 -31.75
N GLU A 78 -12.66 5.45 -31.71
CA GLU A 78 -13.22 4.39 -30.87
C GLU A 78 -12.90 4.29 -29.36
N GLN A 79 -13.97 4.47 -28.57
CA GLN A 79 -14.05 4.23 -27.14
C GLN A 79 -13.82 2.76 -26.78
N GLN A 80 -12.60 2.36 -26.43
CA GLN A 80 -12.37 1.13 -25.68
C GLN A 80 -12.50 1.38 -24.17
N SER A 81 -13.65 1.00 -23.62
CA SER A 81 -14.00 1.09 -22.20
C SER A 81 -13.39 -0.05 -21.35
N GLY A 82 -12.07 -0.26 -21.45
CA GLY A 82 -11.33 -1.23 -20.63
C GLY A 82 -10.35 -0.56 -19.68
N ARG A 83 -10.23 -1.05 -18.44
CA ARG A 83 -9.13 -0.67 -17.52
C ARG A 83 -7.87 -1.36 -18.04
N VAL A 84 -6.92 -0.60 -18.58
CA VAL A 84 -5.66 -1.16 -19.11
C VAL A 84 -4.82 -1.69 -17.94
N ILE A 85 -4.64 -3.01 -17.89
CA ILE A 85 -3.81 -3.70 -16.90
C ILE A 85 -2.37 -3.26 -17.11
N HIS A 86 -1.67 -2.81 -16.07
CA HIS A 86 -0.27 -2.36 -16.15
C HIS A 86 0.61 -2.93 -15.02
N SER A 87 0.02 -3.61 -14.04
CA SER A 87 0.75 -4.11 -12.87
C SER A 87 1.51 -5.43 -13.10
N THR A 88 1.21 -6.14 -14.18
CA THR A 88 1.77 -7.46 -14.49
C THR A 88 3.22 -7.42 -14.96
N ALA A 89 3.63 -6.37 -15.69
CA ALA A 89 5.01 -6.20 -16.14
C ALA A 89 5.98 -6.06 -14.96
N GLY A 90 5.63 -5.25 -13.96
CA GLY A 90 6.43 -5.11 -12.74
C GLY A 90 6.48 -6.38 -11.89
N ALA A 91 5.37 -7.13 -11.87
CA ALA A 91 5.32 -8.40 -11.17
C ALA A 91 6.24 -9.46 -11.80
N LEU A 92 6.29 -9.55 -13.14
CA LEU A 92 7.25 -10.40 -13.84
C LEU A 92 8.68 -9.93 -13.63
N HIS A 93 8.93 -8.62 -13.67
CA HIS A 93 10.25 -8.06 -13.40
C HIS A 93 10.79 -8.48 -12.02
N ALA A 94 9.94 -8.46 -10.99
CA ALA A 94 10.32 -8.92 -9.66
C ALA A 94 10.71 -10.41 -9.63
N ILE A 95 9.99 -11.27 -10.36
CA ILE A 95 10.28 -12.70 -10.45
C ILE A 95 11.59 -12.94 -11.20
N ASP A 96 11.79 -12.25 -12.32
CA ASP A 96 12.98 -12.36 -13.16
C ASP A 96 14.24 -11.91 -12.41
N THR A 97 14.13 -10.82 -11.64
CA THR A 97 15.26 -10.22 -10.91
C THR A 97 15.58 -10.95 -9.59
N LEU A 98 14.58 -11.45 -8.86
CA LEU A 98 14.76 -11.98 -7.50
C LEU A 98 14.47 -13.49 -7.38
N GLY A 99 14.00 -14.14 -8.44
CA GLY A 99 13.77 -15.57 -8.51
C GLY A 99 12.53 -16.09 -7.78
N ALA A 100 12.45 -17.43 -7.73
CA ALA A 100 11.40 -18.18 -7.06
C ALA A 100 11.53 -18.06 -5.53
N GLY A 101 10.83 -17.08 -4.95
CA GLY A 101 10.86 -16.76 -3.53
C GLY A 101 10.36 -15.34 -3.31
N TYR A 102 11.26 -14.43 -2.95
CA TYR A 102 10.93 -13.02 -2.80
C TYR A 102 10.38 -12.38 -4.08
N GLY A 103 10.85 -12.79 -5.26
CA GLY A 103 10.30 -12.29 -6.53
C GLY A 103 8.80 -12.55 -6.67
N HIS A 104 8.36 -13.76 -6.29
CA HIS A 104 6.93 -14.09 -6.26
C HIS A 104 6.17 -13.32 -5.17
N MET A 105 6.76 -13.19 -3.98
CA MET A 105 6.17 -12.39 -2.90
C MET A 105 5.90 -10.96 -3.37
N LEU A 106 6.88 -10.31 -4.01
CA LEU A 106 6.73 -8.96 -4.55
C LEU A 106 5.75 -8.91 -5.72
N ALA A 107 5.74 -9.93 -6.59
CA ALA A 107 4.79 -10.05 -7.68
C ALA A 107 3.32 -10.01 -7.21
N TYR A 108 3.00 -10.61 -6.06
CA TYR A 108 1.67 -10.48 -5.44
C TYR A 108 1.32 -9.04 -5.10
N LEU A 109 2.26 -8.34 -4.46
CA LEU A 109 2.03 -6.98 -3.97
C LEU A 109 1.87 -6.03 -5.15
N ILE A 110 2.76 -6.15 -6.12
CA ILE A 110 2.77 -5.35 -7.35
C ILE A 110 1.53 -5.64 -8.17
N ALA A 111 1.17 -6.90 -8.44
CA ALA A 111 -0.01 -7.19 -9.26
C ALA A 111 -1.33 -6.72 -8.63
N GLY A 112 -1.38 -6.69 -7.29
CA GLY A 112 -2.57 -6.39 -6.49
C GLY A 112 -2.76 -4.93 -6.06
N HIS A 113 -1.80 -4.02 -6.29
CA HIS A 113 -1.82 -2.67 -5.67
C HIS A 113 -3.09 -1.84 -5.99
N HIS A 114 -3.79 -2.14 -7.08
CA HIS A 114 -5.05 -1.48 -7.48
C HIS A 114 -6.35 -2.17 -7.05
N ALA A 115 -6.29 -3.47 -6.72
CA ALA A 115 -7.48 -4.32 -6.59
C ALA A 115 -7.50 -5.17 -5.30
N GLY A 116 -6.43 -5.12 -4.51
CA GLY A 116 -6.18 -6.04 -3.40
C GLY A 116 -5.34 -7.24 -3.82
N LEU A 117 -4.88 -8.01 -2.84
CA LEU A 117 -4.04 -9.19 -3.08
C LEU A 117 -4.84 -10.27 -3.83
N PRO A 118 -4.39 -10.71 -5.02
CA PRO A 118 -5.10 -11.70 -5.81
C PRO A 118 -4.91 -13.11 -5.25
N ASP A 119 -5.82 -14.03 -5.58
CA ASP A 119 -5.58 -15.46 -5.40
C ASP A 119 -4.52 -15.96 -6.39
N TRP A 120 -3.67 -16.89 -5.95
CA TRP A 120 -2.66 -17.52 -6.83
C TRP A 120 -3.32 -18.21 -8.02
N SER A 121 -4.32 -19.03 -7.70
CA SER A 121 -4.99 -20.03 -8.52
C SER A 121 -6.49 -19.98 -8.24
N GLY A 122 -7.31 -20.54 -9.13
CA GLY A 122 -8.76 -20.63 -8.91
C GLY A 122 -9.61 -20.02 -10.04
N GLY A 123 -9.01 -19.66 -11.16
CA GLY A 123 -9.72 -19.24 -12.37
C GLY A 123 -8.86 -18.41 -13.32
N ASN A 124 -9.44 -18.00 -14.45
CA ASN A 124 -8.74 -17.22 -15.49
C ASN A 124 -8.26 -15.83 -15.02
N GLY A 125 -8.77 -15.33 -13.89
CA GLY A 125 -8.34 -14.07 -13.28
C GLY A 125 -7.21 -14.21 -12.24
N SER A 126 -6.74 -15.44 -11.97
CA SER A 126 -5.74 -15.68 -10.93
C SER A 126 -4.38 -15.09 -11.30
N LEU A 127 -3.55 -14.82 -10.28
CA LEU A 127 -2.23 -14.23 -10.51
C LEU A 127 -1.36 -15.10 -11.41
N GLN A 128 -1.38 -16.42 -11.21
CA GLN A 128 -0.63 -17.38 -12.03
C GLN A 128 -0.95 -17.25 -13.53
N VAL A 129 -2.24 -17.20 -13.88
CA VAL A 129 -2.69 -17.07 -15.28
C VAL A 129 -2.27 -15.72 -15.86
N ARG A 130 -2.48 -14.64 -15.10
CA ARG A 130 -2.09 -13.28 -15.50
C ARG A 130 -0.60 -13.16 -15.76
N LEU A 131 0.25 -13.75 -14.90
CA LEU A 131 1.70 -13.75 -15.08
C LEU A 131 2.13 -14.56 -16.31
N ALA A 132 1.52 -15.73 -16.53
CA ALA A 132 1.82 -16.57 -17.69
C ALA A 132 1.52 -15.87 -19.03
N GLN A 133 0.60 -14.91 -19.04
CA GLN A 133 0.19 -14.14 -20.23
C GLN A 133 0.91 -12.79 -20.36
N ALA A 134 1.68 -12.36 -19.35
CA ALA A 134 2.23 -11.02 -19.27
C ALA A 134 3.63 -10.86 -19.91
N GLN A 135 4.20 -11.92 -20.50
CA GLN A 135 5.57 -11.88 -21.02
C GLN A 135 5.75 -10.80 -22.09
N GLN A 136 4.80 -10.66 -23.01
CA GLN A 136 4.83 -9.61 -24.03
C GLN A 136 4.80 -8.22 -23.37
N GLU A 137 3.91 -8.02 -22.39
CA GLU A 137 3.78 -6.76 -21.67
C GLU A 137 5.07 -6.38 -20.95
N TYR A 138 5.73 -7.36 -20.31
CA TYR A 138 7.00 -7.16 -19.64
C TYR A 138 8.09 -6.74 -20.64
N THR A 139 8.26 -7.49 -21.73
CA THR A 139 9.25 -7.19 -22.77
C THR A 139 9.06 -5.79 -23.37
N GLU A 140 7.82 -5.42 -23.70
CA GLU A 140 7.50 -4.08 -24.21
C GLU A 140 7.84 -2.98 -23.18
N SER A 141 7.58 -3.23 -21.90
CA SER A 141 7.84 -2.26 -20.83
C SER A 141 9.33 -2.00 -20.68
N VAL A 142 10.13 -3.04 -20.50
CA VAL A 142 11.58 -2.90 -20.27
C VAL A 142 12.34 -2.38 -21.48
N SER A 143 11.82 -2.64 -22.69
CA SER A 143 12.41 -2.11 -23.94
C SER A 143 12.11 -0.63 -24.17
N SER A 144 11.21 -0.02 -23.39
CA SER A 144 10.75 1.37 -23.57
C SER A 144 11.61 2.41 -22.85
N GLN A 145 12.93 2.22 -22.84
CA GLN A 145 13.93 3.14 -22.25
C GLN A 145 13.67 3.45 -20.76
N VAL A 146 13.35 2.42 -19.96
CA VAL A 146 13.23 2.58 -18.51
C VAL A 146 14.59 2.96 -17.93
N PRO A 147 14.68 4.00 -17.07
CA PRO A 147 15.91 4.33 -16.36
C PRO A 147 16.48 3.13 -15.61
N ALA A 148 17.79 2.90 -15.71
CA ALA A 148 18.44 1.74 -15.12
C ALA A 148 18.30 1.67 -13.59
N ASP A 149 18.23 2.82 -12.92
CA ASP A 149 18.04 2.92 -11.47
C ASP A 149 16.65 2.44 -11.02
N ILE A 150 15.67 2.39 -11.92
CA ILE A 150 14.34 1.86 -11.63
C ILE A 150 14.33 0.34 -11.73
N LEU A 151 15.06 -0.24 -12.69
CA LEU A 151 15.08 -1.70 -12.92
C LEU A 151 16.01 -2.45 -11.96
N THR A 152 17.07 -1.82 -11.46
CA THR A 152 18.02 -2.52 -10.60
C THR A 152 17.48 -2.77 -9.20
N ALA A 153 17.88 -3.91 -8.62
CA ALA A 153 17.76 -4.20 -7.19
C ALA A 153 19.09 -4.05 -6.44
N ASP A 154 20.21 -3.92 -7.16
CA ASP A 154 21.57 -4.03 -6.60
C ASP A 154 21.96 -2.83 -5.73
N ASP A 155 21.26 -1.70 -5.90
CA ASP A 155 21.47 -0.49 -5.10
C ASP A 155 20.73 -0.52 -3.76
N GLN A 156 19.99 -1.59 -3.46
CA GLN A 156 19.26 -1.77 -2.21
C GLN A 156 19.87 -2.86 -1.33
N PRO A 157 20.16 -2.59 -0.04
CA PRO A 157 20.50 -3.64 0.90
C PRO A 157 19.24 -4.48 1.20
N LEU A 158 19.13 -5.65 0.56
CA LEU A 158 18.03 -6.59 0.79
C LEU A 158 18.33 -7.47 1.99
N ILE A 159 17.97 -6.97 3.18
CA ILE A 159 18.03 -7.76 4.40
C ILE A 159 16.83 -8.70 4.44
N ASN A 160 17.11 -9.99 4.33
CA ASN A 160 16.10 -11.04 4.38
C ASN A 160 15.47 -11.10 5.79
N PRO A 161 14.15 -10.95 5.94
CA PRO A 161 13.49 -11.23 7.21
C PRO A 161 13.63 -12.70 7.60
N THR A 162 13.75 -12.98 8.90
CA THR A 162 13.52 -14.33 9.43
C THR A 162 12.01 -14.55 9.50
N LEU A 163 11.43 -15.15 8.45
CA LEU A 163 9.99 -15.39 8.37
C LEU A 163 9.64 -16.82 8.79
N THR A 164 8.76 -16.96 9.78
CA THR A 164 7.94 -18.16 9.96
C THR A 164 6.75 -18.10 8.98
N PRO A 165 6.11 -19.24 8.64
CA PRO A 165 4.92 -19.27 7.79
C PRO A 165 3.82 -18.28 8.22
N GLU A 166 3.63 -18.10 9.53
CA GLU A 166 2.65 -17.19 10.11
C GLU A 166 3.05 -15.72 9.89
N SER A 167 4.34 -15.41 10.00
CA SER A 167 4.85 -14.04 9.85
C SER A 167 4.97 -13.57 8.39
N VAL A 168 5.04 -14.49 7.42
CA VAL A 168 5.05 -14.15 5.98
C VAL A 168 3.81 -13.33 5.62
N ALA A 169 2.65 -13.78 6.09
CA ALA A 169 1.36 -13.14 5.84
C ALA A 169 1.30 -11.70 6.37
N LEU A 170 1.92 -11.45 7.52
CA LEU A 170 2.01 -10.12 8.13
C LEU A 170 2.98 -9.23 7.35
N TRP A 171 4.17 -9.75 7.04
CA TRP A 171 5.21 -9.03 6.31
C TRP A 171 4.73 -8.57 4.93
N LEU A 172 4.10 -9.48 4.16
CA LEU A 172 3.50 -9.16 2.86
C LEU A 172 2.47 -8.05 2.95
N ARG A 173 1.59 -8.11 3.95
CA ARG A 173 0.51 -7.14 4.13
C ARG A 173 1.01 -5.78 4.61
N MET A 174 2.04 -5.75 5.46
CA MET A 174 2.71 -4.50 5.83
C MET A 174 3.35 -3.85 4.62
N LEU A 175 4.06 -4.64 3.81
CA LEU A 175 4.73 -4.15 2.60
C LEU A 175 3.72 -3.67 1.55
N PHE A 176 2.62 -4.42 1.36
CA PHE A 176 1.48 -4.03 0.53
C PHE A 176 0.87 -2.70 0.99
N SER A 177 0.63 -2.55 2.29
CA SER A 177 0.07 -1.32 2.86
C SER A 177 1.00 -0.13 2.65
N CYS A 178 2.32 -0.33 2.77
CA CYS A 178 3.30 0.73 2.50
C CYS A 178 3.29 1.15 1.02
N LEU A 179 3.25 0.18 0.09
CA LEU A 179 3.16 0.44 -1.34
C LEU A 179 1.90 1.24 -1.68
N VAL A 180 0.74 0.77 -1.23
CA VAL A 180 -0.54 1.43 -1.52
C VAL A 180 -0.58 2.84 -0.92
N ASP A 181 -0.19 3.01 0.35
CA ASP A 181 -0.17 4.35 0.97
C ASP A 181 0.80 5.29 0.24
N ALA A 182 1.95 4.79 -0.22
CA ALA A 182 2.94 5.56 -0.97
C ALA A 182 2.44 6.01 -2.35
N ASP A 183 1.84 5.09 -3.12
CA ASP A 183 1.23 5.39 -4.43
C ASP A 183 0.11 6.44 -4.32
N TYR A 184 -0.79 6.25 -3.34
CA TYR A 184 -1.84 7.23 -3.07
C TYR A 184 -1.30 8.59 -2.65
N LEU A 185 -0.25 8.63 -1.82
CA LEU A 185 0.32 9.89 -1.35
C LEU A 185 0.99 10.68 -2.47
N ASP A 186 1.72 10.00 -3.34
CA ASP A 186 2.37 10.64 -4.48
C ASP A 186 1.35 11.09 -5.55
N THR A 187 0.35 10.25 -5.83
CA THR A 187 -0.79 10.63 -6.67
C THR A 187 -1.54 11.82 -6.09
N GLU A 188 -1.79 11.85 -4.77
CA GLU A 188 -2.46 12.99 -4.13
C GLU A 188 -1.60 14.25 -4.16
N ARG A 189 -0.28 14.14 -3.97
CA ARG A 189 0.66 15.26 -4.08
C ARG A 189 0.57 15.94 -5.44
N TYR A 190 0.44 15.16 -6.50
CA TYR A 190 0.22 15.66 -7.86
C TYR A 190 -1.20 16.19 -8.08
N MET A 191 -2.23 15.41 -7.73
CA MET A 191 -3.62 15.73 -8.05
C MET A 191 -4.18 16.88 -7.21
N ALA A 192 -3.77 17.00 -5.95
CA ALA A 192 -4.31 17.94 -4.98
C ALA A 192 -3.20 18.46 -4.04
N PRO A 193 -2.25 19.28 -4.54
CA PRO A 193 -1.10 19.74 -3.77
C PRO A 193 -1.48 20.48 -2.49
N ASP A 194 -2.56 21.26 -2.49
CA ASP A 194 -3.05 21.96 -1.29
C ASP A 194 -3.51 20.96 -0.21
N LYS A 195 -4.23 19.91 -0.60
CA LYS A 195 -4.67 18.85 0.31
C LYS A 195 -3.49 18.08 0.87
N PHE A 196 -2.50 17.79 0.03
CA PHE A 196 -1.25 17.16 0.46
C PHE A 196 -0.50 18.05 1.46
N ALA A 197 -0.39 19.36 1.21
CA ALA A 197 0.26 20.32 2.09
C ALA A 197 -0.42 20.47 3.46
N MET A 198 -1.74 20.22 3.53
CA MET A 198 -2.49 20.21 4.80
C MET A 198 -2.25 18.94 5.64
N ARG A 199 -1.59 17.90 5.10
CA ARG A 199 -1.25 16.70 5.88
C ARG A 199 -0.23 17.03 6.96
N GLY A 200 -0.30 16.29 8.08
CA GLY A 200 0.58 16.49 9.23
C GLY A 200 -0.08 17.19 10.41
N ASN A 201 -1.20 17.90 10.20
CA ASN A 201 -2.03 18.48 11.26
C ASN A 201 -2.92 17.45 11.98
N TYR A 202 -2.42 16.23 12.15
CA TYR A 202 -3.14 15.18 12.87
C TYR A 202 -2.99 15.41 14.39
N PRO A 203 -4.01 15.06 15.19
CA PRO A 203 -3.86 15.05 16.65
C PRO A 203 -2.66 14.19 17.05
N THR A 204 -1.97 14.60 18.11
CA THR A 204 -0.88 13.80 18.69
C THR A 204 -1.40 12.42 19.13
N LEU A 205 -0.51 11.44 19.25
CA LEU A 205 -0.89 10.12 19.80
C LEU A 205 -1.61 10.22 21.14
N SER A 206 -1.11 11.10 22.02
CA SER A 206 -1.76 11.40 23.30
C SER A 206 -3.15 12.03 23.10
N GLY A 207 -3.31 12.93 22.13
CA GLY A 207 -4.61 13.51 21.77
C GLY A 207 -5.60 12.47 21.24
N LEU A 208 -5.14 11.54 20.38
CA LEU A 208 -5.96 10.43 19.88
C LEU A 208 -6.34 9.46 21.01
N HIS A 209 -5.38 9.15 21.88
CA HIS A 209 -5.60 8.30 23.05
C HIS A 209 -6.61 8.90 24.03
N LYS A 210 -6.53 10.21 24.28
CA LYS A 210 -7.55 10.91 25.07
C LYS A 210 -8.93 10.80 24.43
N ARG A 211 -9.06 11.09 23.12
CA ARG A 211 -10.34 10.95 22.40
C ARG A 211 -10.89 9.53 22.45
N TYR A 212 -10.02 8.54 22.29
CA TYR A 212 -10.37 7.13 22.44
C TYR A 212 -10.91 6.84 23.84
N ARG A 213 -10.20 7.25 24.90
CA ARG A 213 -10.65 7.05 26.29
C ARG A 213 -12.00 7.73 26.57
N ASP A 214 -12.18 8.97 26.13
CA ASP A 214 -13.44 9.71 26.30
C ASP A 214 -14.60 8.99 25.59
N PHE A 215 -14.37 8.49 24.37
CA PHE A 215 -15.34 7.69 23.62
C PHE A 215 -15.69 6.36 24.34
N MET A 216 -14.68 5.64 24.82
CA MET A 216 -14.88 4.38 25.54
C MET A 216 -15.65 4.58 26.86
N ALA A 217 -15.36 5.65 27.60
CA ALA A 217 -16.10 6.00 28.82
C ALA A 217 -17.59 6.28 28.52
N GLY A 218 -17.87 7.01 27.44
CA GLY A 218 -19.25 7.27 26.99
C GLY A 218 -20.00 6.00 26.58
N LEU A 219 -19.33 5.05 25.92
CA LEU A 219 -19.91 3.75 25.57
C LEU A 219 -20.27 2.92 26.81
N VAL A 220 -19.37 2.86 27.80
CA VAL A 220 -19.62 2.12 29.04
C VAL A 220 -20.77 2.75 29.84
N GLY A 221 -20.80 4.08 29.94
CA GLY A 221 -21.84 4.81 30.69
C GLY A 221 -23.25 4.67 30.12
N ARG A 222 -23.40 4.36 28.82
CA ARG A 222 -24.70 4.18 28.15
C ARG A 222 -25.11 2.72 28.00
N ALA A 223 -24.22 1.77 28.26
CA ALA A 223 -24.47 0.37 27.98
C ALA A 223 -25.25 -0.30 29.13
N PRO A 224 -26.30 -1.10 28.84
CA PRO A 224 -26.92 -1.94 29.84
C PRO A 224 -25.91 -2.96 30.37
N SER A 225 -25.95 -3.22 31.69
CA SER A 225 -25.05 -4.18 32.35
C SER A 225 -25.44 -5.63 32.01
N THR A 226 -25.10 -6.08 30.80
CA THR A 226 -25.31 -7.44 30.32
C THR A 226 -24.03 -8.28 30.47
N GLN A 227 -24.17 -9.61 30.44
CA GLN A 227 -23.02 -10.54 30.47
C GLN A 227 -22.05 -10.30 29.30
N LEU A 228 -22.58 -10.00 28.11
CA LEU A 228 -21.76 -9.67 26.94
C LEU A 228 -20.92 -8.40 27.15
N GLN A 229 -21.49 -7.37 27.79
CA GLN A 229 -20.75 -6.14 28.10
C GLN A 229 -19.63 -6.38 29.12
N LYS A 230 -19.84 -7.26 30.10
CA LYS A 230 -18.79 -7.68 31.04
C LYS A 230 -17.63 -8.37 30.32
N ILE A 231 -17.93 -9.33 29.44
CA ILE A 231 -16.92 -10.03 28.63
C ILE A 231 -16.15 -9.04 27.74
N ARG A 232 -16.83 -8.09 27.09
CA ARG A 232 -16.18 -7.04 26.29
C ARG A 232 -15.25 -6.17 27.12
N ALA A 233 -15.63 -5.82 28.35
CA ALA A 233 -14.79 -5.04 29.26
C ALA A 233 -13.56 -5.84 29.74
N GLU A 234 -13.71 -7.14 30.00
CA GLU A 234 -12.60 -8.03 30.34
C GLU A 234 -11.60 -8.17 29.18
N ILE A 235 -12.10 -8.39 27.96
CA ILE A 235 -11.28 -8.44 26.74
C ILE A 235 -10.50 -7.15 26.57
N LEU A 236 -11.16 -6.00 26.70
CA LEU A 236 -10.51 -4.69 26.60
C LEU A 236 -9.41 -4.55 27.66
N THR A 237 -9.69 -4.91 28.90
CA THR A 237 -8.74 -4.82 30.02
C THR A 237 -7.49 -5.66 29.75
N GLN A 238 -7.66 -6.91 29.33
CA GLN A 238 -6.54 -7.80 28.97
C GLN A 238 -5.75 -7.25 27.78
N THR A 239 -6.45 -6.73 26.78
CA THR A 239 -5.84 -6.14 25.58
C THR A 239 -5.00 -4.92 25.92
N LEU A 240 -5.49 -4.00 26.77
CA LEU A 240 -4.73 -2.83 27.20
C LEU A 240 -3.54 -3.21 28.10
N ALA A 241 -3.67 -4.24 28.94
CA ALA A 241 -2.57 -4.73 29.75
C ALA A 241 -1.42 -5.29 28.89
N ALA A 242 -1.75 -6.04 27.83
CA ALA A 242 -0.78 -6.58 26.87
C ALA A 242 0.00 -5.48 26.12
N ALA A 243 -0.60 -4.30 25.93
CA ALA A 243 0.01 -3.19 25.21
C ALA A 243 1.29 -2.65 25.87
N VAL A 244 1.48 -2.88 27.17
CA VAL A 244 2.68 -2.47 27.92
C VAL A 244 3.88 -3.39 27.65
N GLY A 245 3.64 -4.58 27.06
CA GLY A 245 4.66 -5.56 26.74
C GLY A 245 5.72 -5.07 25.74
N VAL A 246 6.79 -5.85 25.59
CA VAL A 246 7.88 -5.60 24.64
C VAL A 246 7.34 -5.64 23.20
N PRO A 247 7.80 -4.77 22.27
CA PRO A 247 7.38 -4.82 20.88
C PRO A 247 7.60 -6.20 20.25
N GLY A 248 6.59 -6.70 19.54
CA GLY A 248 6.57 -8.04 18.96
C GLY A 248 5.25 -8.34 18.26
N ILE A 249 5.02 -9.61 17.95
CA ILE A 249 3.76 -10.08 17.36
C ILE A 249 2.77 -10.39 18.50
N PHE A 250 1.57 -9.82 18.41
CA PHE A 250 0.47 -10.05 19.34
C PHE A 250 -0.72 -10.63 18.59
N SER A 251 -1.45 -11.54 19.24
CA SER A 251 -2.69 -12.11 18.69
C SER A 251 -3.88 -11.73 19.55
N LEU A 252 -5.01 -11.41 18.91
CA LEU A 252 -6.27 -11.10 19.58
C LEU A 252 -7.36 -12.03 19.04
N THR A 253 -7.59 -13.14 19.73
CA THR A 253 -8.62 -14.12 19.39
C THR A 253 -9.91 -13.81 20.13
N VAL A 254 -10.87 -13.22 19.43
CA VAL A 254 -12.15 -12.80 20.01
C VAL A 254 -13.25 -13.07 18.98
N PRO A 255 -14.43 -13.60 19.35
CA PRO A 255 -15.51 -13.85 18.38
C PRO A 255 -16.05 -12.56 17.77
N THR A 256 -16.76 -12.67 16.64
CA THR A 256 -17.46 -11.54 16.03
C THR A 256 -18.42 -10.91 17.03
N GLY A 257 -18.45 -9.58 17.09
CA GLY A 257 -19.20 -8.85 18.12
C GLY A 257 -18.52 -8.77 19.49
N GLY A 258 -17.34 -9.38 19.71
CA GLY A 258 -16.62 -9.30 20.99
C GLY A 258 -15.82 -8.00 21.22
N GLY A 259 -15.95 -6.99 20.34
CA GLY A 259 -15.30 -5.68 20.54
C GLY A 259 -13.86 -5.57 20.00
N LYS A 260 -13.44 -6.49 19.12
CA LYS A 260 -12.08 -6.54 18.53
C LYS A 260 -11.55 -5.18 18.08
N THR A 261 -12.33 -4.44 17.30
CA THR A 261 -11.89 -3.18 16.69
C THR A 261 -11.49 -2.13 17.73
N LEU A 262 -12.32 -1.93 18.76
CA LEU A 262 -12.04 -0.92 19.79
C LEU A 262 -10.97 -1.40 20.76
N ALA A 263 -10.89 -2.71 21.05
CA ALA A 263 -9.83 -3.28 21.85
C ALA A 263 -8.47 -3.16 21.15
N SER A 264 -8.38 -3.52 19.86
CA SER A 264 -7.14 -3.42 19.08
C SER A 264 -6.70 -1.97 18.90
N LEU A 265 -7.62 -1.02 18.71
CA LEU A 265 -7.29 0.41 18.68
C LEU A 265 -6.75 0.91 20.03
N GLY A 266 -7.33 0.44 21.13
CA GLY A 266 -6.83 0.74 22.47
C GLY A 266 -5.40 0.25 22.66
N PHE A 267 -5.14 -1.02 22.33
CA PHE A 267 -3.78 -1.57 22.33
C PHE A 267 -2.84 -0.74 21.46
N ALA A 268 -3.27 -0.37 20.25
CA ALA A 268 -2.47 0.42 19.31
C ALA A 268 -1.94 1.71 19.92
N LEU A 269 -2.86 2.49 20.48
CA LEU A 269 -2.57 3.79 21.04
C LEU A 269 -1.68 3.65 22.29
N GLU A 270 -2.00 2.72 23.19
CA GLU A 270 -1.19 2.46 24.39
C GLU A 270 0.22 1.99 24.05
N HIS A 271 0.35 1.01 23.16
CA HIS A 271 1.64 0.44 22.78
C HIS A 271 2.50 1.48 22.06
N ALA A 272 1.91 2.27 21.16
CA ALA A 272 2.61 3.33 20.46
C ALA A 272 3.10 4.44 21.39
N ILE A 273 2.26 4.86 22.37
CA ILE A 273 2.65 5.85 23.37
C ILE A 273 3.78 5.29 24.26
N LYS A 274 3.62 4.06 24.76
CA LYS A 274 4.60 3.40 25.65
C LYS A 274 5.98 3.31 25.01
N HIS A 275 6.05 3.02 23.72
CA HIS A 275 7.30 2.78 22.99
C HIS A 275 7.73 3.96 22.11
N GLY A 276 7.17 5.16 22.32
CA GLY A 276 7.59 6.38 21.64
C GLY A 276 7.44 6.32 20.11
N LYS A 277 6.47 5.56 19.59
CA LYS A 277 6.20 5.47 18.15
C LYS A 277 5.62 6.81 17.68
N LYS A 278 5.78 7.13 16.39
CA LYS A 278 5.19 8.34 15.80
C LYS A 278 3.83 8.04 15.19
N THR A 279 2.98 9.05 15.01
CA THR A 279 1.62 8.91 14.47
C THR A 279 1.55 8.23 13.11
N HIS A 280 2.56 8.40 12.24
CA HIS A 280 2.62 7.70 10.94
C HIS A 280 2.91 6.20 11.07
N HIS A 281 3.50 5.74 12.18
CA HIS A 281 3.78 4.31 12.41
C HIS A 281 2.53 3.52 12.81
N LEU A 282 1.46 4.18 13.27
CA LEU A 282 0.24 3.52 13.72
C LEU A 282 -0.60 2.92 12.61
N ARG A 283 -0.41 3.34 11.34
CA ARG A 283 -1.16 2.79 10.22
C ARG A 283 -0.85 1.32 9.92
N HIS A 284 0.32 0.83 10.36
CA HIS A 284 0.85 -0.46 9.91
C HIS A 284 0.96 -1.54 10.99
N SER A 285 0.37 -1.34 12.19
CA SER A 285 0.64 -2.21 13.36
C SER A 285 -0.49 -3.17 13.79
N PHE A 286 -1.58 -3.36 13.02
CA PHE A 286 -2.70 -4.22 13.45
C PHE A 286 -3.20 -5.17 12.37
N TYR A 287 -3.17 -6.47 12.66
CA TYR A 287 -3.92 -7.47 11.91
C TYR A 287 -4.82 -8.30 12.82
N GLN A 288 -6.08 -8.40 12.39
CA GLN A 288 -7.11 -9.27 12.94
C GLN A 288 -7.03 -10.61 12.22
N HIS A 289 -6.90 -11.72 12.97
CA HIS A 289 -7.29 -13.03 12.45
C HIS A 289 -8.82 -13.12 12.50
N TYR A 290 -9.43 -13.40 11.35
CA TYR A 290 -10.81 -13.88 11.24
C TYR A 290 -10.81 -15.39 11.32
#